data_AF-A0A3M1NJG6-F1
#
_entry.id   AF-A0A3M1NJG6-F1
#
_cell.length_a   1.000
_cell.length_b   1.000
_cell.length_c   1.000
_cell.angle_alpha   90.00
_cell.angle_beta   90.00
_cell.angle_gamma   90.00
#
_symmetry.space_group_name_H-M   'P 1'
#
loop_
_entity.id
_entity.type
_entity.pdbx_description
1 polymer ?
#
loop_
_entity_poly.entity_id
_entity_poly.type
_entity_poly.pdbx_seq_one_letter_code
_entity_poly.pdbx_strand_id
1 'polypeptide(L)'
;MSDRQDPPRLPLPFYDRPWRGEERLVARALWDWHRTLWSAGRAPGRRQIDWERVAAEVQEGRPVEGLPSAVYRAAREACRTAHLPQDLLAEQVRALDHLKPPVRFDDVAGLRAFVETFTGAHARLLARLAGATGRWQEPLIHDLAFGFFLVGRLAALPDDLRRDALFIPLRELERRQVTLADLRDAPPTPAVQRLLWQYAIRAREALAAGRPLIDELDRRFQREGRRCWIGALEVLDVIERHRFDVWNHPPSLSRIRRWRIRWQARFGRTVFGR
;
A
#
# COMPACT_ATOMS: atom_id res chain seq x y z
N MET A 1 9.25 20.66 22.66
CA MET A 1 8.02 19.87 22.86
C MET A 1 7.39 19.58 21.50
N SER A 2 7.95 18.60 20.77
CA SER A 2 7.47 18.22 19.44
C SER A 2 6.45 17.10 19.59
N ASP A 3 5.17 17.46 19.64
CA ASP A 3 4.07 16.49 19.55
C ASP A 3 3.99 16.02 18.08
N ARG A 4 4.90 15.13 17.69
CA ARG A 4 4.86 14.45 16.39
C ARG A 4 3.70 13.47 16.42
N GLN A 5 2.53 13.92 16.02
CA GLN A 5 1.43 13.02 15.70
C GLN A 5 1.85 12.19 14.49
N ASP A 6 2.18 10.92 14.73
CA ASP A 6 2.33 9.93 13.67
C ASP A 6 1.06 9.96 12.80
N PRO A 7 1.18 10.01 11.45
CA PRO A 7 0.01 9.99 10.59
C PRO A 7 -0.87 8.76 10.90
N PRO A 8 -2.19 8.86 10.72
CA PRO A 8 -3.10 7.75 10.98
C PRO A 8 -2.65 6.50 10.24
N ARG A 9 -2.15 5.50 10.98
CA ARG A 9 -1.72 4.23 10.41
C ARG A 9 -2.96 3.44 10.00
N LEU A 10 -3.26 3.44 8.70
CA LEU A 10 -4.21 2.50 8.14
C LEU A 10 -3.81 1.08 8.55
N PRO A 11 -4.77 0.19 8.88
CA PRO A 11 -4.44 -1.18 9.22
C PRO A 11 -3.69 -1.83 8.05
N LEU A 12 -2.55 -2.46 8.33
CA LEU A 12 -1.78 -3.22 7.35
C LEU A 12 -2.57 -4.47 6.96
N PRO A 13 -3.02 -4.60 5.70
CA PRO A 13 -3.79 -5.77 5.28
C PRO A 13 -3.00 -7.05 5.51
N PHE A 14 -3.62 -8.04 6.14
CA PHE A 14 -2.98 -9.34 6.37
C PHE A 14 -1.62 -9.27 7.10
N TYR A 15 -1.42 -8.35 8.06
CA TYR A 15 -0.21 -8.35 8.90
C TYR A 15 -0.23 -9.49 9.94
N ASP A 16 -1.27 -9.51 10.80
CA ASP A 16 -1.38 -10.51 11.88
C ASP A 16 -2.46 -11.57 11.63
N ARG A 17 -3.53 -11.18 10.94
CA ARG A 17 -4.73 -11.99 10.74
C ARG A 17 -4.90 -12.26 9.25
N PRO A 18 -5.47 -13.41 8.87
CA PRO A 18 -5.99 -14.48 9.71
C PRO A 18 -4.95 -15.60 9.98
N TRP A 19 -3.65 -15.33 9.80
CA TRP A 19 -2.55 -16.28 9.87
C TRP A 19 -2.44 -17.05 11.20
N ARG A 20 -2.06 -18.32 11.12
CA ARG A 20 -1.88 -19.22 12.27
C ARG A 20 -0.46 -19.78 12.32
N GLY A 21 0.05 -20.02 13.53
CA GLY A 21 1.37 -20.64 13.72
C GLY A 21 2.46 -19.94 12.92
N GLU A 22 3.18 -20.73 12.13
CA GLU A 22 4.28 -20.28 11.27
C GLU A 22 3.84 -19.30 10.18
N GLU A 23 2.63 -19.43 9.62
CA GLU A 23 2.13 -18.50 8.58
C GLU A 23 2.17 -17.05 9.07
N ARG A 24 1.93 -16.83 10.37
CA ARG A 24 1.94 -15.49 10.96
C ARG A 24 3.34 -14.92 11.03
N LEU A 25 4.33 -15.76 11.34
CA LEU A 25 5.73 -15.36 11.37
C LEU A 25 6.21 -15.01 9.96
N VAL A 26 5.83 -15.82 8.97
CA VAL A 26 6.09 -15.56 7.55
C VAL A 26 5.48 -14.21 7.14
N ALA A 27 4.18 -14.02 7.35
CA ALA A 27 3.50 -12.77 6.97
C ALA A 27 4.11 -11.53 7.63
N ARG A 28 4.49 -11.60 8.91
CA ARG A 28 5.18 -10.50 9.61
C ARG A 28 6.54 -10.20 9.00
N ALA A 29 7.36 -11.22 8.73
CA ALA A 29 8.66 -11.04 8.11
C ALA A 29 8.57 -10.36 6.73
N LEU A 30 7.58 -10.76 5.92
CA LEU A 30 7.31 -10.14 4.61
C LEU A 30 6.90 -8.67 4.74
N TRP A 31 6.07 -8.34 5.73
CA TRP A 31 5.66 -6.96 6.00
C TRP A 31 6.77 -6.10 6.58
N ASP A 32 7.57 -6.66 7.48
CA ASP A 32 8.70 -5.95 8.08
C ASP A 32 9.73 -5.62 6.99
N TRP A 33 9.99 -6.54 6.06
CA TRP A 33 10.76 -6.28 4.85
C TRP A 33 10.18 -5.13 4.02
N HIS A 34 8.91 -5.22 3.62
CA HIS A 34 8.25 -4.19 2.81
C HIS A 34 8.32 -2.79 3.45
N ARG A 35 8.10 -2.70 4.76
CA ARG A 35 8.15 -1.43 5.52
C ARG A 35 9.57 -0.90 5.69
N THR A 36 10.54 -1.80 5.89
CA THR A 36 11.96 -1.43 5.90
C THR A 36 12.36 -0.85 4.55
N LEU A 37 11.96 -1.47 3.44
CA LEU A 37 12.22 -0.96 2.10
C LEU A 37 11.58 0.41 1.84
N TRP A 38 10.30 0.58 2.20
CA TRP A 38 9.61 1.88 2.09
C TRP A 38 10.35 3.00 2.82
N SER A 39 10.85 2.69 4.02
CA SER A 39 11.59 3.66 4.84
C SER A 39 12.99 3.90 4.28
N ALA A 40 13.65 2.85 3.80
CA ALA A 40 15.00 2.88 3.24
C ALA A 40 15.08 3.68 1.94
N GLY A 41 14.10 3.53 1.04
CA GLY A 41 14.06 4.24 -0.25
C GLY A 41 13.84 5.74 -0.10
N ARG A 42 13.23 6.17 1.02
CA ARG A 42 12.87 7.57 1.29
C ARG A 42 13.79 8.28 2.29
N ALA A 43 14.87 7.63 2.72
CA ALA A 43 15.79 8.18 3.72
C ALA A 43 16.61 9.35 3.13
N PRO A 44 16.60 10.55 3.74
CA PRO A 44 17.37 11.69 3.25
C PRO A 44 18.87 11.49 3.47
N GLY A 45 19.69 12.09 2.60
CA GLY A 45 21.16 12.14 2.79
C GLY A 45 21.88 10.79 2.71
N ARG A 46 21.21 9.74 2.19
CA ARG A 46 21.83 8.42 2.05
C ARG A 46 22.86 8.44 0.92
N ARG A 47 24.02 7.81 1.15
CA ARG A 47 24.97 7.49 0.08
C ARG A 47 24.22 6.78 -1.05
N GLN A 48 24.54 7.10 -2.30
CA GLN A 48 23.90 6.48 -3.46
C GLN A 48 24.08 4.95 -3.37
N ILE A 49 22.98 4.25 -3.14
CA ILE A 49 22.93 2.78 -3.13
C ILE A 49 22.51 2.37 -4.53
N ASP A 50 23.27 1.45 -5.11
CA ASP A 50 22.88 0.76 -6.34
C ASP A 50 21.82 -0.30 -5.99
N TRP A 51 20.55 0.08 -6.11
CA TRP A 51 19.44 -0.81 -5.80
C TRP A 51 19.30 -1.98 -6.77
N GLU A 52 19.82 -1.86 -8.00
CA GLU A 52 19.82 -2.99 -8.94
C GLU A 52 20.81 -4.06 -8.50
N ARG A 53 22.02 -3.64 -8.07
CA ARG A 53 22.99 -4.55 -7.45
C ARG A 53 22.44 -5.22 -6.19
N VAL A 54 21.78 -4.46 -5.31
CA VAL A 54 21.17 -5.02 -4.09
C VAL A 54 20.00 -5.96 -4.43
N ALA A 55 19.22 -5.66 -5.47
CA ALA A 55 18.17 -6.57 -5.94
C ALA A 55 18.76 -7.88 -6.47
N ALA A 56 19.86 -7.83 -7.22
CA ALA A 56 20.58 -9.04 -7.66
C ALA A 56 21.11 -9.86 -6.47
N GLU A 57 21.66 -9.20 -5.44
CA GLU A 57 22.07 -9.85 -4.19
C GLU A 57 20.90 -10.57 -3.50
N VAL A 58 19.72 -9.91 -3.43
CA VAL A 58 18.50 -10.51 -2.89
C VAL A 58 18.05 -11.70 -3.74
N GLN A 59 18.10 -11.58 -5.06
CA GLN A 59 17.70 -12.64 -5.99
C GLN A 59 18.59 -13.88 -5.84
N GLU A 60 19.90 -13.69 -5.69
CA GLU A 60 20.88 -14.77 -5.48
C GLU A 60 20.92 -15.28 -4.03
N GLY A 61 20.22 -14.61 -3.10
CA GLY A 61 20.23 -14.97 -1.68
C GLY A 61 21.53 -14.62 -0.96
N ARG A 62 22.33 -13.69 -1.50
CA ARG A 62 23.57 -13.19 -0.88
C ARG A 62 23.26 -12.18 0.23
N PRO A 63 24.20 -11.91 1.15
CA PRO A 63 24.11 -10.79 2.07
C PRO A 63 23.91 -9.48 1.31
N VAL A 64 23.05 -8.61 1.84
CA VAL A 64 22.73 -7.32 1.23
C VAL A 64 23.42 -6.17 1.95
N GLU A 65 24.00 -5.25 1.19
CA GLU A 65 24.56 -4.01 1.73
C GLU A 65 23.47 -2.93 1.85
N GLY A 66 23.54 -2.09 2.88
CA GLY A 66 22.62 -0.96 3.01
C GLY A 66 21.19 -1.33 3.42
N LEU A 67 20.90 -2.56 3.81
CA LEU A 67 19.63 -2.94 4.43
C LEU A 67 19.87 -3.68 5.75
N PRO A 68 18.97 -3.57 6.75
CA PRO A 68 19.10 -4.31 8.00
C PRO A 68 19.17 -5.82 7.75
N SER A 69 20.34 -6.43 8.01
CA SER A 69 20.61 -7.84 7.72
C SER A 69 19.67 -8.80 8.46
N ALA A 70 19.19 -8.43 9.65
CA ALA A 70 18.21 -9.22 10.39
C ALA A 70 16.84 -9.29 9.68
N VAL A 71 16.36 -8.17 9.13
CA VAL A 71 15.06 -8.10 8.43
C VAL A 71 15.14 -8.87 7.12
N TYR A 72 16.21 -8.69 6.36
CA TYR A 72 16.42 -9.44 5.12
C TYR A 72 16.50 -10.95 5.37
N ARG A 73 17.32 -11.40 6.34
CA ARG A 73 17.43 -12.82 6.69
C ARG A 73 16.07 -13.42 7.08
N ALA A 74 15.27 -12.70 7.87
CA ALA A 74 13.93 -13.16 8.26
C ALA A 74 13.00 -13.29 7.05
N ALA A 75 13.00 -12.33 6.13
CA ALA A 75 12.16 -12.37 4.93
C ALA A 75 12.58 -13.46 3.94
N ARG A 76 13.89 -13.66 3.78
CA ARG A 76 14.45 -14.75 2.97
C ARG A 76 14.07 -16.12 3.54
N GLU A 77 14.24 -16.29 4.85
CA GLU A 77 13.86 -17.52 5.54
C GLU A 77 12.35 -17.78 5.45
N ALA A 78 11.53 -16.73 5.58
CA ALA A 78 10.09 -16.80 5.39
C ALA A 78 9.73 -17.29 3.97
N CYS A 79 10.40 -16.79 2.94
CA CYS A 79 10.19 -17.26 1.57
C CYS A 79 10.62 -18.71 1.39
N ARG A 80 11.75 -19.12 1.97
CA ARG A 80 12.26 -20.49 1.91
C ARG A 80 11.28 -21.48 2.55
N THR A 81 10.84 -21.22 3.79
CA THR A 81 9.96 -22.12 4.55
C THR A 81 8.56 -22.21 3.96
N ALA A 82 8.02 -21.11 3.45
CA ALA A 82 6.70 -21.08 2.81
C ALA A 82 6.74 -21.34 1.29
N HIS A 83 7.89 -21.71 0.73
CA HIS A 83 8.07 -21.95 -0.72
C HIS A 83 7.59 -20.78 -1.61
N LEU A 84 7.83 -19.55 -1.16
CA LEU A 84 7.45 -18.32 -1.87
C LEU A 84 8.59 -17.87 -2.80
N PRO A 85 8.27 -17.22 -3.93
CA PRO A 85 9.28 -16.76 -4.89
C PRO A 85 10.12 -15.62 -4.30
N GLN A 86 11.38 -15.88 -4.01
CA GLN A 86 12.35 -14.90 -3.50
C GLN A 86 12.53 -13.71 -4.47
N ASP A 87 12.31 -13.92 -5.77
CA ASP A 87 12.37 -12.87 -6.79
C ASP A 87 11.43 -11.69 -6.48
N LEU A 88 10.30 -11.93 -5.79
CA LEU A 88 9.39 -10.87 -5.36
C LEU A 88 9.95 -10.02 -4.20
N LEU A 89 10.93 -10.52 -3.45
CA LEU A 89 11.70 -9.69 -2.52
C LEU A 89 12.65 -8.78 -3.29
N ALA A 90 13.34 -9.31 -4.32
CA ALA A 90 14.26 -8.55 -5.16
C ALA A 90 13.54 -7.50 -5.99
N GLU A 91 12.36 -7.82 -6.52
CA GLU A 91 11.50 -6.92 -7.27
C GLU A 91 11.15 -5.67 -6.44
N GLN A 92 10.76 -5.88 -5.17
CA GLN A 92 10.54 -4.75 -4.25
C GLN A 92 11.80 -3.89 -4.08
N VAL A 93 13.01 -4.47 -4.14
CA VAL A 93 14.25 -3.71 -4.04
C VAL A 93 14.48 -2.81 -5.25
N ARG A 94 14.24 -3.33 -6.46
CA ARG A 94 14.39 -2.55 -7.71
C ARG A 94 13.54 -1.28 -7.70
N ALA A 95 12.36 -1.35 -7.08
CA ALA A 95 11.47 -0.20 -6.99
C ALA A 95 11.98 0.93 -6.07
N LEU A 96 13.02 0.73 -5.26
CA LEU A 96 13.50 1.79 -4.34
C LEU A 96 14.11 2.98 -5.08
N ASP A 97 14.58 2.80 -6.31
CA ASP A 97 15.14 3.92 -7.09
C ASP A 97 14.08 5.02 -7.31
N HIS A 98 12.82 4.63 -7.52
CA HIS A 98 11.68 5.54 -7.64
C HIS A 98 11.24 6.18 -6.31
N LEU A 99 11.76 5.73 -5.16
CA LEU A 99 11.40 6.26 -3.84
C LEU A 99 12.33 7.36 -3.33
N LYS A 100 13.40 7.67 -4.08
CA LYS A 100 14.31 8.76 -3.77
C LYS A 100 13.61 10.13 -3.95
N PRO A 101 13.57 11.00 -2.92
CA PRO A 101 13.04 12.34 -3.08
C PRO A 101 13.86 13.19 -4.08
N PRO A 102 13.21 14.01 -4.95
CA PRO A 102 11.76 14.14 -5.08
C PRO A 102 11.12 12.90 -5.73
N VAL A 103 10.10 12.32 -5.09
CA VAL A 103 9.36 11.19 -5.68
C VAL A 103 8.27 11.75 -6.59
N ARG A 104 8.42 11.56 -7.90
CA ARG A 104 7.46 12.00 -8.92
C ARG A 104 7.30 10.92 -9.99
N PHE A 105 6.12 10.89 -10.59
CA PHE A 105 5.80 10.04 -11.73
C PHE A 105 5.23 10.92 -12.84
N ASP A 106 5.61 10.67 -14.09
CA ASP A 106 5.14 11.48 -15.22
C ASP A 106 3.66 11.20 -15.51
N ASP A 107 3.28 9.92 -15.52
CA ASP A 107 1.93 9.47 -15.81
C ASP A 107 1.47 8.30 -14.94
N VAL A 108 0.20 7.94 -15.12
CA VAL A 108 -0.47 6.87 -14.36
C VAL A 108 0.15 5.51 -14.67
N ALA A 109 0.71 5.30 -15.86
CA ALA A 109 1.34 4.05 -16.23
C ALA A 109 2.65 3.85 -15.45
N GLY A 110 3.48 4.89 -15.35
CA GLY A 110 4.69 4.87 -14.52
C GLY A 110 4.38 4.65 -13.04
N LEU A 111 3.35 5.32 -12.50
CA LEU A 111 2.90 5.05 -11.12
C LEU A 111 2.44 3.61 -10.94
N ARG A 112 1.64 3.08 -11.87
CA ARG A 112 1.11 1.71 -11.79
C ARG A 112 2.25 0.68 -11.84
N ALA A 113 3.22 0.86 -12.74
CA ALA A 113 4.39 0.00 -12.84
C ALA A 113 5.20 0.00 -11.53
N PHE A 114 5.43 1.17 -10.93
CA PHE A 114 6.07 1.24 -9.61
C PHE A 114 5.28 0.47 -8.54
N VAL A 115 3.95 0.67 -8.50
CA VAL A 115 3.11 -0.01 -7.50
C VAL A 115 3.10 -1.52 -7.71
N GLU A 116 3.11 -1.99 -8.96
CA GLU A 116 3.20 -3.41 -9.32
C GLU A 116 4.51 -4.05 -8.84
N THR A 117 5.64 -3.39 -9.12
CA THR A 117 6.99 -3.83 -8.72
C THR A 117 7.22 -3.76 -7.21
N PHE A 118 6.57 -2.81 -6.51
CA PHE A 118 6.74 -2.63 -5.08
C PHE A 118 5.62 -3.28 -4.24
N THR A 119 4.45 -2.66 -4.17
CA THR A 119 3.34 -3.15 -3.35
C THR A 119 2.68 -4.39 -3.98
N GLY A 120 2.67 -4.52 -5.30
CA GLY A 120 2.15 -5.68 -6.03
C GLY A 120 3.01 -6.92 -5.80
N ALA A 121 4.34 -6.81 -5.81
CA ALA A 121 5.25 -7.89 -5.45
C ALA A 121 5.02 -8.37 -4.00
N HIS A 122 4.85 -7.44 -3.05
CA HIS A 122 4.48 -7.77 -1.68
C HIS A 122 3.10 -8.46 -1.60
N ALA A 123 2.10 -7.93 -2.33
CA ALA A 123 0.76 -8.52 -2.35
C ALA A 123 0.75 -9.92 -2.96
N ARG A 124 1.54 -10.18 -3.99
CA ARG A 124 1.73 -11.52 -4.58
C ARG A 124 2.36 -12.50 -3.59
N LEU A 125 3.32 -12.08 -2.76
CA LEU A 125 3.87 -12.91 -1.69
C LEU A 125 2.79 -13.32 -0.66
N LEU A 126 1.97 -12.36 -0.21
CA LEU A 126 0.88 -12.63 0.74
C LEU A 126 -0.24 -13.45 0.10
N ALA A 127 -0.59 -13.21 -1.17
CA ALA A 127 -1.61 -13.95 -1.89
C ALA A 127 -1.21 -15.42 -2.06
N ARG A 128 0.04 -15.69 -2.44
CA ARG A 128 0.59 -17.05 -2.53
C ARG A 128 0.60 -17.74 -1.18
N LEU A 129 0.99 -17.03 -0.10
CA LEU A 129 0.90 -17.55 1.26
C LEU A 129 -0.54 -17.88 1.67
N ALA A 130 -1.53 -17.15 1.16
CA ALA A 130 -2.96 -17.42 1.35
C ALA A 130 -3.53 -18.48 0.40
N GLY A 131 -2.72 -19.07 -0.49
CA GLY A 131 -3.13 -20.12 -1.43
C GLY A 131 -3.54 -19.64 -2.82
N ALA A 132 -3.48 -18.33 -3.12
CA ALA A 132 -3.74 -17.80 -4.46
C ALA A 132 -2.47 -17.89 -5.34
N THR A 133 -2.39 -18.95 -6.14
CA THR A 133 -1.24 -19.28 -7.00
C THR A 133 -1.56 -19.30 -8.49
N GLY A 134 -2.82 -19.09 -8.88
CA GLY A 134 -3.25 -19.11 -10.27
C GLY A 134 -2.85 -17.84 -11.03
N ARG A 135 -2.34 -17.99 -12.27
CA ARG A 135 -1.95 -16.85 -13.12
C ARG A 135 -3.07 -15.85 -13.37
N TRP A 136 -4.30 -16.35 -13.48
CA TRP A 136 -5.49 -15.51 -13.70
C TRP A 136 -5.83 -14.62 -12.48
N GLN A 137 -5.27 -14.93 -11.30
CA GLN A 137 -5.45 -14.14 -10.08
C GLN A 137 -4.47 -12.95 -10.01
N GLU A 138 -3.39 -12.95 -10.80
CA GLU A 138 -2.37 -11.90 -10.77
C GLU A 138 -2.93 -10.50 -11.07
N PRO A 139 -3.76 -10.29 -12.12
CA PRO A 139 -4.38 -8.98 -12.35
C PRO A 139 -5.24 -8.52 -11.17
N LEU A 140 -5.97 -9.45 -10.52
CA LEU A 140 -6.82 -9.14 -9.37
C LEU A 140 -5.98 -8.73 -8.15
N ILE A 141 -4.83 -9.39 -7.93
CA ILE A 141 -3.86 -9.03 -6.90
C ILE A 141 -3.32 -7.63 -7.15
N HIS A 142 -2.95 -7.32 -8.41
CA HIS A 142 -2.39 -6.03 -8.79
C HIS A 142 -3.41 -4.90 -8.60
N ASP A 143 -4.65 -5.08 -9.02
CA ASP A 143 -5.69 -4.07 -8.83
C ASP A 143 -6.02 -3.86 -7.35
N LEU A 144 -6.08 -4.93 -6.55
CA LEU A 144 -6.30 -4.80 -5.12
C LEU A 144 -5.14 -4.07 -4.44
N ALA A 145 -3.89 -4.40 -4.79
CA ALA A 145 -2.69 -3.73 -4.29
C ALA A 145 -2.67 -2.25 -4.68
N PHE A 146 -3.02 -1.92 -5.93
CA PHE A 146 -3.09 -0.55 -6.42
C PHE A 146 -4.18 0.25 -5.69
N GLY A 147 -5.36 -0.33 -5.50
CA GLY A 147 -6.44 0.28 -4.74
C GLY A 147 -6.04 0.62 -3.31
N PHE A 148 -5.48 -0.35 -2.56
CA PHE A 148 -4.98 -0.09 -1.21
C PHE A 148 -3.86 0.94 -1.16
N PHE A 149 -2.95 0.90 -2.14
CA PHE A 149 -1.87 1.87 -2.26
C PHE A 149 -2.42 3.29 -2.41
N LEU A 150 -3.34 3.52 -3.35
CA LEU A 150 -3.96 4.83 -3.58
C LEU A 150 -4.70 5.35 -2.34
N VAL A 151 -5.47 4.49 -1.65
CA VAL A 151 -6.14 4.88 -0.40
C VAL A 151 -5.12 5.33 0.65
N GLY A 152 -4.02 4.59 0.80
CA GLY A 152 -2.93 4.95 1.71
C GLY A 152 -2.25 6.26 1.32
N ARG A 153 -2.00 6.50 0.04
CA ARG A 153 -1.38 7.74 -0.45
C ARG A 153 -2.28 8.95 -0.29
N LEU A 154 -3.58 8.82 -0.55
CA LEU A 154 -4.55 9.90 -0.31
C LEU A 154 -4.61 10.27 1.18
N ALA A 155 -4.69 9.28 2.05
CA ALA A 155 -4.71 9.49 3.49
C ALA A 155 -3.41 10.10 4.05
N ALA A 156 -2.27 9.81 3.41
CA ALA A 156 -0.94 10.27 3.82
C ALA A 156 -0.40 11.44 2.98
N LEU A 157 -1.22 12.08 2.14
CA LEU A 157 -0.77 13.10 1.20
C LEU A 157 0.01 14.25 1.87
N PRO A 158 -0.43 14.85 3.00
CA PRO A 158 0.34 15.89 3.67
C PRO A 158 1.73 15.41 4.13
N ASP A 159 1.79 14.18 4.64
CA ASP A 159 3.00 13.52 5.10
C ASP A 159 3.97 13.21 3.97
N ASP A 160 3.44 12.84 2.81
CA ASP A 160 4.22 12.59 1.61
C ASP A 160 4.78 13.88 1.03
N LEU A 161 3.97 14.93 0.92
CA LEU A 161 4.40 16.24 0.43
C LEU A 161 5.49 16.86 1.33
N ARG A 162 5.40 16.71 2.66
CA ARG A 162 6.45 17.13 3.60
C ARG A 162 7.79 16.41 3.39
N ARG A 163 7.77 15.22 2.80
CA ARG A 163 8.95 14.41 2.47
C ARG A 163 9.30 14.50 0.98
N ASP A 164 8.82 15.54 0.31
CA ASP A 164 9.00 15.79 -1.10
C ASP A 164 8.60 14.61 -1.99
N ALA A 165 7.49 13.95 -1.66
CA ALA A 165 6.93 12.83 -2.41
C ALA A 165 5.51 13.13 -2.87
N LEU A 166 5.20 12.77 -4.11
CA LEU A 166 3.85 12.87 -4.67
C LEU A 166 3.57 11.63 -5.54
N PHE A 167 2.54 10.88 -5.15
CA PHE A 167 2.07 9.68 -5.85
C PHE A 167 0.83 9.97 -6.72
N ILE A 168 0.70 11.22 -7.15
CA ILE A 168 -0.24 11.69 -8.16
C ILE A 168 0.62 12.16 -9.33
N PRO A 169 0.59 11.48 -10.49
CA PRO A 169 1.42 11.85 -11.63
C PRO A 169 1.32 13.31 -12.07
N LEU A 170 2.43 13.86 -12.55
CA LEU A 170 2.57 15.27 -12.94
C LEU A 170 1.62 15.67 -14.08
N ARG A 171 1.44 14.81 -15.09
CA ARG A 171 0.47 15.06 -16.16
C ARG A 171 -0.96 15.18 -15.64
N GLU A 172 -1.27 14.55 -14.51
CA GLU A 172 -2.60 14.66 -13.91
C GLU A 172 -2.80 16.02 -13.23
N LEU A 173 -1.75 16.60 -12.64
CA LEU A 173 -1.75 17.96 -12.11
C LEU A 173 -1.95 18.98 -13.24
N GLU A 174 -1.15 18.87 -14.32
CA GLU A 174 -1.21 19.74 -15.50
C GLU A 174 -2.60 19.80 -16.13
N ARG A 175 -3.20 18.63 -16.40
CA ARG A 175 -4.56 18.52 -16.98
C ARG A 175 -5.64 19.24 -16.18
N ARG A 176 -5.41 19.42 -14.88
CA ARG A 176 -6.36 20.01 -13.93
C ARG A 176 -5.94 21.40 -13.48
N GLN A 177 -4.86 21.94 -14.05
CA GLN A 177 -4.30 23.24 -13.70
C GLN A 177 -4.02 23.36 -12.20
N VAL A 178 -3.53 22.28 -11.59
CA VAL A 178 -3.12 22.22 -10.19
C VAL A 178 -1.60 22.23 -10.13
N THR A 179 -1.03 23.16 -9.37
CA THR A 179 0.41 23.21 -9.12
C THR A 179 0.79 22.40 -7.88
N LEU A 180 2.09 22.10 -7.71
CA LEU A 180 2.59 21.49 -6.48
C LEU A 180 2.39 22.40 -5.25
N ALA A 181 2.36 23.72 -5.44
CA ALA A 181 2.13 24.67 -4.37
C ALA A 181 0.68 24.59 -3.87
N ASP A 182 -0.29 24.46 -4.77
CA ASP A 182 -1.71 24.33 -4.42
C ASP A 182 -2.00 23.10 -3.53
N LEU A 183 -1.17 22.06 -3.63
CA LEU A 183 -1.26 20.87 -2.79
C LEU A 183 -0.71 21.07 -1.37
N ARG A 184 -0.04 22.18 -1.06
CA ARG A 184 0.54 22.44 0.27
C ARG A 184 -0.41 23.21 1.19
N ASP A 185 -1.43 23.85 0.62
CA ASP A 185 -2.34 24.73 1.35
C ASP A 185 -3.56 23.97 1.89
N ALA A 186 -4.06 24.45 3.04
CA ALA A 186 -5.30 23.97 3.65
C ALA A 186 -6.23 25.16 3.96
N PRO A 187 -7.54 25.07 3.68
CA PRO A 187 -8.23 23.95 3.04
C PRO A 187 -7.90 23.83 1.53
N PRO A 188 -8.06 22.65 0.92
CA PRO A 188 -7.77 22.45 -0.50
C PRO A 188 -8.68 23.30 -1.39
N THR A 189 -8.11 23.89 -2.45
CA THR A 189 -8.87 24.62 -3.47
C THR A 189 -9.85 23.70 -4.21
N PRO A 190 -10.90 24.22 -4.87
CA PRO A 190 -11.82 23.38 -5.66
C PRO A 190 -11.13 22.54 -6.74
N ALA A 191 -10.02 23.03 -7.32
CA ALA A 191 -9.24 22.27 -8.30
C ALA A 191 -8.52 21.08 -7.65
N VAL A 192 -7.91 21.29 -6.47
CA VAL A 192 -7.31 20.22 -5.68
C VAL A 192 -8.35 19.20 -5.22
N GLN A 193 -9.52 19.65 -4.76
CA GLN A 193 -10.62 18.75 -4.36
C GLN A 193 -11.06 17.85 -5.53
N ARG A 194 -11.22 18.41 -6.74
CA ARG A 194 -11.54 17.62 -7.94
C ARG A 194 -10.45 16.61 -8.30
N LEU A 195 -9.18 17.00 -8.18
CA LEU A 195 -8.05 16.08 -8.40
C LEU A 195 -8.09 14.91 -7.41
N LEU A 196 -8.26 15.18 -6.11
CA LEU A 196 -8.30 14.15 -5.07
C LEU A 196 -9.54 13.25 -5.18
N TRP A 197 -10.69 13.82 -5.55
CA TRP A 197 -11.91 13.06 -5.83
C TRP A 197 -11.73 12.03 -6.94
N GLN A 198 -11.06 12.39 -8.04
CA GLN A 198 -10.80 11.46 -9.13
C GLN A 198 -9.84 10.33 -8.72
N TYR A 199 -8.87 10.61 -7.85
CA TYR A 199 -8.02 9.56 -7.30
C TYR A 199 -8.76 8.67 -6.30
N ALA A 200 -9.73 9.21 -5.56
CA ALA A 200 -10.63 8.41 -4.74
C ALA A 200 -11.47 7.47 -5.62
N ILE A 201 -12.01 7.94 -6.75
CA ILE A 201 -12.71 7.08 -7.74
C ILE A 201 -11.77 5.99 -8.25
N ARG A 202 -10.58 6.34 -8.72
CA ARG A 202 -9.60 5.37 -9.23
C ARG A 202 -9.23 4.31 -8.18
N ALA A 203 -9.14 4.71 -6.91
CA ALA A 203 -8.94 3.77 -5.81
C ALA A 203 -10.14 2.84 -5.61
N ARG A 204 -11.38 3.34 -5.67
CA ARG A 204 -12.61 2.52 -5.59
C ARG A 204 -12.70 1.53 -6.76
N GLU A 205 -12.42 1.97 -7.97
CA GLU A 205 -12.42 1.14 -9.18
C GLU A 205 -11.40 0.00 -9.06
N ALA A 206 -10.16 0.29 -8.65
CA ALA A 206 -9.13 -0.72 -8.45
C ALA A 206 -9.49 -1.70 -7.32
N LEU A 207 -10.02 -1.20 -6.19
CA LEU A 207 -10.52 -2.06 -5.11
C LEU A 207 -11.69 -2.95 -5.55
N ALA A 208 -12.55 -2.47 -6.45
CA ALA A 208 -13.66 -3.24 -7.00
C ALA A 208 -13.17 -4.30 -8.01
N ALA A 209 -12.24 -3.94 -8.89
CA ALA A 209 -11.64 -4.85 -9.87
C ALA A 209 -10.87 -6.00 -9.19
N GLY A 210 -10.15 -5.72 -8.10
CA GLY A 210 -9.45 -6.75 -7.31
C GLY A 210 -10.32 -7.51 -6.31
N ARG A 211 -11.60 -7.14 -6.13
CA ARG A 211 -12.51 -7.78 -5.16
C ARG A 211 -12.71 -9.29 -5.39
N PRO A 212 -12.84 -9.81 -6.63
CA PRO A 212 -13.07 -11.24 -6.88
C PRO A 212 -12.00 -12.14 -6.25
N LEU A 213 -10.73 -11.70 -6.21
CA LEU A 213 -9.65 -12.41 -5.53
C LEU A 213 -10.03 -12.74 -4.09
N ILE A 214 -10.61 -11.78 -3.36
CA ILE A 214 -10.97 -11.97 -1.96
C ILE A 214 -11.96 -13.13 -1.82
N ASP A 215 -12.91 -13.26 -2.76
CA ASP A 215 -13.98 -14.26 -2.72
C ASP A 215 -13.50 -15.68 -3.10
N GLU A 216 -12.35 -15.80 -3.76
CA GLU A 216 -11.71 -17.07 -4.11
C GLU A 216 -10.86 -17.67 -2.98
N LEU A 217 -10.34 -16.83 -2.08
CA LEU A 217 -9.53 -17.30 -0.96
C LEU A 217 -10.35 -18.15 0.01
N ASP A 218 -9.69 -18.90 0.90
CA ASP A 218 -10.40 -19.63 1.96
C ASP A 218 -11.21 -18.69 2.87
N ARG A 219 -12.26 -19.22 3.49
CA ARG A 219 -13.20 -18.48 4.34
C ARG A 219 -12.55 -17.57 5.40
N ARG A 220 -11.40 -17.96 5.97
CA ARG A 220 -10.68 -17.14 6.95
C ARG A 220 -10.08 -15.88 6.31
N PHE A 221 -9.54 -16.01 5.10
CA PHE A 221 -8.95 -14.93 4.32
C PHE A 221 -10.02 -14.06 3.68
N GLN A 222 -11.13 -14.64 3.20
CA GLN A 222 -12.31 -13.87 2.76
C GLN A 222 -12.75 -12.87 3.82
N ARG A 223 -12.87 -13.32 5.08
CA ARG A 223 -13.31 -12.46 6.20
C ARG A 223 -12.36 -11.30 6.44
N GLU A 224 -11.05 -11.56 6.52
CA GLU A 224 -10.07 -10.50 6.74
C GLU A 224 -9.91 -9.60 5.51
N GLY A 225 -9.90 -10.16 4.30
CA GLY A 225 -9.86 -9.41 3.04
C GLY A 225 -11.04 -8.46 2.91
N ARG A 226 -12.27 -8.94 3.17
CA ARG A 226 -13.48 -8.10 3.20
C ARG A 226 -13.37 -7.01 4.24
N ARG A 227 -12.81 -7.31 5.43
CA ARG A 227 -12.60 -6.31 6.47
C ARG A 227 -11.62 -5.22 6.03
N CYS A 228 -10.51 -5.59 5.39
CA CYS A 228 -9.54 -4.65 4.83
C CYS A 228 -10.17 -3.80 3.73
N TRP A 229 -10.89 -4.42 2.81
CA TRP A 229 -11.58 -3.74 1.71
C TRP A 229 -12.62 -2.73 2.21
N ILE A 230 -13.51 -3.14 3.14
CA ILE A 230 -14.49 -2.24 3.76
C ILE A 230 -13.77 -1.10 4.50
N GLY A 231 -12.67 -1.42 5.20
CA GLY A 231 -11.86 -0.39 5.87
C GLY A 231 -11.28 0.63 4.90
N ALA A 232 -10.82 0.21 3.73
CA ALA A 232 -10.31 1.11 2.71
C ALA A 232 -11.41 2.01 2.11
N LEU A 233 -12.60 1.46 1.85
CA LEU A 233 -13.74 2.26 1.40
C LEU A 233 -14.19 3.27 2.46
N GLU A 234 -14.23 2.89 3.74
CA GLU A 234 -14.57 3.81 4.82
C GLU A 234 -13.55 4.96 4.92
N VAL A 235 -12.26 4.71 4.67
CA VAL A 235 -11.24 5.78 4.62
C VAL A 235 -11.57 6.76 3.51
N LEU A 236 -11.90 6.28 2.30
CA LEU A 236 -12.29 7.14 1.19
C LEU A 236 -13.55 7.94 1.53
N ASP A 237 -14.55 7.32 2.17
CA ASP A 237 -15.76 8.01 2.63
C ASP A 237 -15.46 9.07 3.70
N VAL A 238 -14.45 8.85 4.57
CA VAL A 238 -13.99 9.88 5.52
C VAL A 238 -13.41 11.07 4.77
N ILE A 239 -12.49 10.82 3.85
CA ILE A 239 -11.82 11.85 3.07
C ILE A 239 -12.86 12.68 2.30
N GLU A 240 -13.81 12.03 1.65
CA GLU A 240 -14.88 12.68 0.88
C GLU A 240 -15.83 13.51 1.77
N ARG A 241 -16.21 12.99 2.95
CA ARG A 241 -17.05 13.73 3.92
C ARG A 241 -16.39 15.01 4.43
N HIS A 242 -15.06 15.06 4.48
CA HIS A 242 -14.30 16.26 4.83
C HIS A 242 -13.87 17.07 3.59
N ARG A 243 -14.57 16.89 2.44
CA ARG A 243 -14.29 17.60 1.18
C ARG A 243 -12.82 17.54 0.77
N PHE A 244 -12.19 16.38 1.00
CA PHE A 244 -10.79 16.10 0.68
C PHE A 244 -9.76 16.93 1.47
N ASP A 245 -10.16 17.61 2.55
CA ASP A 245 -9.24 18.29 3.46
C ASP A 245 -8.52 17.29 4.38
N VAL A 246 -7.53 16.59 3.81
CA VAL A 246 -6.70 15.62 4.52
C VAL A 246 -5.62 16.25 5.41
N TRP A 247 -5.44 17.58 5.35
CA TRP A 247 -4.49 18.32 6.17
C TRP A 247 -5.09 18.64 7.54
N ASN A 248 -6.30 19.22 7.58
CA ASN A 248 -6.98 19.55 8.83
C ASN A 248 -7.79 18.37 9.39
N HIS A 249 -8.23 17.46 8.52
CA HIS A 249 -9.01 16.28 8.90
C HIS A 249 -8.36 14.99 8.40
N PRO A 250 -7.15 14.64 8.90
CA PRO A 250 -6.50 13.40 8.52
C PRO A 250 -7.44 12.23 8.83
N PRO A 251 -7.64 11.28 7.89
CA PRO A 251 -8.61 10.22 8.07
C PRO A 251 -8.18 9.29 9.20
N SER A 252 -8.69 9.54 10.41
CA SER A 252 -8.53 8.63 11.54
C SER A 252 -9.65 7.61 11.51
N LEU A 253 -9.30 6.33 11.36
CA LEU A 253 -10.22 5.25 11.64
C LEU A 253 -10.43 5.21 13.17
N SER A 254 -11.34 6.03 13.69
CA SER A 254 -11.65 6.07 15.12
C SER A 254 -11.96 4.66 15.64
N ARG A 255 -11.70 4.40 16.94
CA ARG A 255 -11.92 3.09 17.57
C ARG A 255 -13.34 2.54 17.27
N ILE A 256 -14.34 3.41 17.25
CA ILE A 256 -15.76 3.09 17.01
C ILE A 256 -16.02 2.71 15.54
N ARG A 257 -15.34 3.34 14.58
CA ARG A 257 -15.43 2.95 13.15
C ARG A 257 -14.71 1.64 12.85
N ARG A 258 -13.58 1.38 13.51
CA ARG A 258 -12.92 0.05 13.49
C ARG A 258 -13.84 -1.05 14.03
N TRP A 259 -14.69 -0.73 15.01
CA TRP A 259 -15.74 -1.63 15.51
C TRP A 259 -16.84 -1.87 14.47
N ARG A 260 -17.36 -0.84 13.80
CA ARG A 260 -18.37 -0.98 12.72
C ARG A 260 -17.86 -1.82 11.54
N ILE A 261 -16.62 -1.61 11.10
CA ILE A 261 -15.95 -2.42 10.06
C ILE A 261 -15.84 -3.88 10.50
N ARG A 262 -15.48 -4.13 11.78
CA ARG A 262 -15.47 -5.49 12.35
C ARG A 262 -16.86 -6.13 12.39
N TRP A 263 -17.91 -5.34 12.63
CA TRP A 263 -19.29 -5.81 12.71
C TRP A 263 -19.86 -6.12 11.31
N GLN A 264 -19.67 -5.24 10.33
CA GLN A 264 -20.10 -5.44 8.94
C GLN A 264 -19.35 -6.59 8.25
N ALA A 265 -18.05 -6.79 8.52
CA ALA A 265 -17.32 -7.94 8.02
C ALA A 265 -17.81 -9.28 8.63
N ARG A 266 -18.41 -9.25 9.82
CA ARG A 266 -18.93 -10.43 10.53
C ARG A 266 -20.39 -10.76 10.18
N PHE A 267 -21.21 -9.76 9.85
CA PHE A 267 -22.66 -9.91 9.59
C PHE A 267 -23.12 -9.49 8.18
N GLY A 268 -22.24 -9.00 7.30
CA GLY A 268 -22.58 -8.53 5.94
C GLY A 268 -23.08 -9.60 4.96
N ARG A 269 -23.49 -10.78 5.45
CA ARG A 269 -24.23 -11.79 4.67
C ARG A 269 -25.74 -11.51 4.62
N THR A 270 -26.28 -10.51 5.32
CA THR A 270 -27.74 -10.31 5.43
C THR A 270 -28.32 -9.04 4.81
N VAL A 271 -27.56 -8.18 4.11
CA VAL A 271 -28.11 -6.89 3.60
C VAL A 271 -28.03 -6.70 2.08
N PHE A 272 -27.29 -7.54 1.33
CA PHE A 272 -27.31 -7.52 -0.14
C PHE A 272 -27.55 -8.93 -0.72
N GLY A 273 -28.68 -9.51 -0.32
CA GLY A 273 -29.23 -10.71 -0.93
C GLY A 273 -30.68 -10.45 -1.31
N ARG A 274 -30.87 -9.82 -2.47
CA ARG A 274 -31.97 -10.01 -3.42
C ARG A 274 -31.45 -9.65 -4.80
#